data_AF-A0A9E1KHB8-F1
#
_entry.id   AF-A0A9E1KHB8-F1
#
_cell.length_a   1.000
_cell.length_b   1.000
_cell.length_c   1.000
_cell.angle_alpha   90.00
_cell.angle_beta   90.00
_cell.angle_gamma   90.00
#
_symmetry.space_group_name_H-M   'P 1'
#
loop_
_entity.id
_entity.type
_entity.pdbx_description
1 polymer ?
#
loop_
_entity_poly.entity_id
_entity_poly.type
_entity_poly.pdbx_seq_one_letter_code
_entity_poly.pdbx_strand_id
1 'polypeptide(L)' 'QNLADAVEQQLEREFSEQERLARTQDHREGMRAVIQRRAGNFSRR' A
#
# COMPACT_ATOMS: atom_id res chain seq x y z
N GLN A 1 21.26 14.27 -12.16
CA GLN A 1 20.62 13.68 -10.96
C GLN A 1 21.66 12.83 -10.27
N ASN A 2 21.87 13.05 -8.98
CA ASN A 2 22.71 12.21 -8.15
C ASN A 2 21.89 11.04 -7.57
N LEU A 3 22.54 10.08 -6.90
CA LEU A 3 21.86 8.93 -6.31
C LEU A 3 20.82 9.33 -5.25
N ALA A 4 21.11 10.36 -4.45
CA ALA A 4 20.18 10.83 -3.43
C ALA A 4 18.89 11.38 -4.06
N ASP A 5 19.00 12.20 -5.12
CA ASP A 5 17.83 12.73 -5.84
C ASP A 5 16.96 11.59 -6.42
N ALA A 6 17.59 10.53 -6.91
CA ALA A 6 16.88 9.38 -7.48
C ALA A 6 16.16 8.55 -6.40
N VAL A 7 16.78 8.39 -5.22
CA VAL A 7 16.17 7.72 -4.07
C VAL A 7 14.99 8.53 -3.53
N GLU A 8 15.13 9.85 -3.43
CA GLU A 8 14.06 10.74 -2.95
C GLU A 8 12.83 10.67 -3.86
N GLN A 9 13.02 10.80 -5.18
CA GLN A 9 11.92 10.69 -6.15
C GLN A 9 11.22 9.34 -6.09
N GLN A 10 11.99 8.25 -5.94
CA GLN A 10 11.42 6.91 -5.81
C GLN A 10 10.62 6.78 -4.50
N LEU A 11 11.15 7.32 -3.40
CA LEU A 11 10.48 7.29 -2.09
C LEU A 11 9.15 8.04 -2.12
N GLU A 12 9.12 9.24 -2.69
CA GLU A 12 7.90 10.04 -2.83
C GLU A 12 6.84 9.29 -3.64
N ARG A 13 7.25 8.66 -4.75
CA ARG A 13 6.37 7.83 -5.57
C ARG A 13 5.78 6.68 -4.77
N GLU A 14 6.62 5.91 -4.09
CA GLU A 14 6.15 4.76 -3.29
C GLU A 14 5.24 5.20 -2.15
N PHE A 15 5.57 6.31 -1.49
CA PHE A 15 4.74 6.87 -0.43
C PHE A 15 3.34 7.22 -0.93
N SER A 16 3.23 7.94 -2.06
CA SER A 16 1.93 8.30 -2.63
C SER A 16 1.08 7.08 -3.01
N GLU A 17 1.71 6.03 -3.55
CA GLU A 17 1.01 4.79 -3.89
C GLU A 17 0.56 4.03 -2.64
N GLN A 18 1.39 3.95 -1.60
CA GLN A 18 0.98 3.33 -0.34
C GLN A 18 -0.16 4.10 0.33
N GLU A 19 -0.11 5.43 0.31
CA GLU A 19 -1.17 6.28 0.84
C GLU A 19 -2.50 6.06 0.08
N ARG A 20 -2.42 5.96 -1.25
CA ARG A 20 -3.58 5.61 -2.08
C ARG A 20 -4.13 4.23 -1.75
N LEU A 21 -3.27 3.21 -1.65
CA LEU A 21 -3.67 1.83 -1.35
C LEU A 21 -4.27 1.69 0.05
N ALA A 22 -3.76 2.41 1.05
CA ALA A 22 -4.27 2.39 2.42
C ALA A 22 -5.74 2.81 2.53
N ARG A 23 -6.23 3.61 1.57
CA ARG A 23 -7.63 4.07 1.53
C ARG A 23 -8.60 3.07 0.88
N THR A 24 -8.10 2.02 0.25
CA THR A 24 -8.93 1.02 -0.47
C THR A 24 -9.71 0.12 0.49
N GLN A 25 -10.78 -0.51 -0.04
CA GLN A 25 -11.50 -1.53 0.72
C GLN A 25 -10.65 -2.78 0.92
N ASP A 26 -9.85 -3.13 -0.08
CA ASP A 26 -8.95 -4.27 -0.03
C ASP A 26 -7.87 -4.13 1.06
N HIS A 27 -7.37 -2.91 1.33
CA HIS A 27 -6.48 -2.68 2.47
C HIS A 27 -7.18 -2.97 3.81
N ARG A 28 -8.41 -2.46 4.01
CA ARG A 28 -9.19 -2.73 5.23
C ARG A 28 -9.52 -4.21 5.38
N GLU A 29 -9.84 -4.88 4.29
CA GLU A 29 -10.11 -6.32 4.27
C GLU A 29 -8.86 -7.14 4.59
N GLY A 30 -7.70 -6.77 4.03
CA GLY A 30 -6.42 -7.41 4.36
C GLY A 30 -6.10 -7.31 5.85
N MET A 31 -6.25 -6.11 6.44
CA MET A 31 -6.09 -5.92 7.89
C MET A 31 -7.05 -6.80 8.69
N ARG A 32 -8.33 -6.83 8.32
CA ARG A 32 -9.34 -7.66 8.98
C ARG A 32 -9.01 -9.16 8.87
N ALA A 33 -8.60 -9.62 7.70
CA ALA A 33 -8.27 -11.02 7.44
C ALA A 33 -7.08 -11.50 8.31
N VAL A 34 -6.05 -10.67 8.46
CA VAL A 34 -4.90 -10.95 9.35
C VAL A 34 -5.35 -11.04 10.80
N ILE A 35 -6.10 -10.06 11.30
CA ILE A 35 -6.61 -10.03 12.68
C ILE A 35 -7.44 -11.28 12.99
N GLN A 36 -8.28 -11.69 12.03
CA GLN A 36 -9.19 -12.83 12.17
C GLN A 36 -8.55 -14.18 11.82
N ARG A 37 -7.29 -14.21 11.38
CA ARG A 37 -6.58 -15.41 10.88
C ARG A 37 -7.39 -16.20 9.85
N ARG A 38 -8.01 -15.50 8.91
CA ARG A 38 -8.75 -16.09 7.78
C ARG A 38 -8.16 -15.64 6.44
N ALA A 39 -8.53 -16.33 5.37
CA ALA A 39 -8.25 -15.88 4.02
C ALA A 39 -8.96 -14.53 3.76
N GLY A 40 -8.28 -13.62 3.05
CA GLY A 40 -8.83 -12.34 2.63
C GLY A 40 -9.71 -12.45 1.39
N ASN A 41 -10.78 -11.66 1.34
CA ASN A 41 -11.70 -11.59 0.20
C ASN A 41 -11.47 -10.29 -0.59
N PHE A 42 -10.50 -10.30 -1.51
CA PHE A 42 -10.08 -9.10 -2.25
C PHE A 42 -10.92 -8.87 -3.51
N SER A 43 -11.33 -7.62 -3.72
CA SER A 43 -12.20 -7.19 -4.81
C SER A 43 -11.46 -6.47 -5.95
N ARG A 44 -10.19 -6.10 -5.72
CA ARG A 44 -9.33 -5.31 -6.61
C ARG A 44 -9.89 -3.92 -6.92
N ARG A 45 -10.56 -3.30 -5.93
CA ARG A 45 -11.22 -1.99 -6.05
C ARG A 45 -10.81 -1.03 -4.93
#